data_AF-A0A9X6YMA9-F1
#
_entry.id   AF-A0A9X6YMA9-F1
#
_cell.length_a   1.000
_cell.length_b   1.000
_cell.length_c   1.000
_cell.angle_alpha   90.00
_cell.angle_beta   90.00
_cell.angle_gamma   90.00
#
_symmetry.space_group_name_H-M   'P 1'
#
loop_
_entity.id
_entity.type
_entity.pdbx_description
1 polymer ?
#
loop_
_entity_poly.entity_id
_entity_poly.type
_entity_poly.pdbx_seq_one_letter_code
_entity_poly.pdbx_strand_id
1 'polypeptide(L)'
;MTVFNVSNIGGVPFETKIIPASNNNRPQHPMSPKYITVHTTENTEKGADARAHANYLVNGGDGKSWHFTVDSNRIVQHLPINENGWHAGDGNSGTGNRQSIGIETCENSDGNFEKALTNVAKLVKFLMGQTGIGIGNVVPHQRWSGKYCPRPILNRAGGFEGFKNMVQGSNGSGGGNTIAPPTNNGDAGTEGLGIVYITGTNVNLRKTPSTSGEVIRKLNAPESYVVWAEQDGWLNVGNSWVYGDPSYTRFARRQTSNVGKLVVVDAPELWVYSAPDWNAKEKTVPKGEAFTILEELTVNGSEMYRCKYFYITASPAYVHVK
;
A
#
# COMPACT_ATOMS: atom_id res chain seq x y z
N MET A 1 19.83 8.40 24.39
CA MET A 1 19.06 9.18 23.40
C MET A 1 18.47 8.20 22.40
N THR A 2 17.17 8.21 22.18
CA THR A 2 16.56 7.38 21.12
C THR A 2 15.58 8.18 20.27
N VAL A 3 15.99 9.43 19.97
CA VAL A 3 15.57 10.10 18.74
C VAL A 3 16.41 9.51 17.62
N PHE A 4 15.77 9.04 16.57
CA PHE A 4 16.48 8.44 15.44
C PHE A 4 17.07 9.54 14.56
N ASN A 5 18.31 9.35 14.12
CA ASN A 5 18.98 10.23 13.17
C ASN A 5 19.15 9.49 11.82
N VAL A 6 18.06 9.38 11.08
CA VAL A 6 18.00 8.71 9.77
C VAL A 6 17.23 9.58 8.80
N SER A 7 17.58 9.53 7.51
CA SER A 7 16.86 10.28 6.46
C SER A 7 15.60 9.57 5.97
N ASN A 8 15.55 8.23 6.09
CA ASN A 8 14.38 7.41 5.74
C ASN A 8 14.38 6.10 6.53
N ILE A 9 13.22 5.46 6.61
CA ILE A 9 13.03 4.10 7.13
C ILE A 9 12.33 3.27 6.05
N GLY A 10 13.00 2.25 5.53
CA GLY A 10 12.43 1.38 4.48
C GLY A 10 12.03 2.16 3.21
N GLY A 11 12.79 3.20 2.87
CA GLY A 11 12.51 4.10 1.74
C GLY A 11 11.42 5.15 2.01
N VAL A 12 10.88 5.23 3.24
CA VAL A 12 9.91 6.25 3.64
C VAL A 12 10.66 7.43 4.28
N PRO A 13 10.54 8.66 3.76
CA PRO A 13 11.13 9.85 4.38
C PRO A 13 10.85 9.92 5.88
N PHE A 14 11.89 10.21 6.65
CA PHE A 14 11.83 10.30 8.10
C PHE A 14 12.18 11.72 8.56
N GLU A 15 11.34 12.26 9.43
CA GLU A 15 11.48 13.60 10.00
C GLU A 15 11.39 13.52 11.52
N THR A 16 11.95 14.52 12.19
CA THR A 16 11.81 14.69 13.64
C THR A 16 11.19 16.04 13.93
N LYS A 17 10.24 16.05 14.87
CA LYS A 17 9.67 17.26 15.45
C LYS A 17 9.31 16.97 16.90
N ILE A 18 10.35 16.94 17.72
CA ILE A 18 10.23 16.53 19.12
C ILE A 18 9.46 17.57 19.93
N ILE A 19 8.51 17.10 20.74
CA ILE A 19 7.74 17.94 21.66
C ILE A 19 8.71 18.61 22.66
N PRO A 20 8.63 19.93 22.89
CA PRO A 20 9.46 20.60 23.87
C PRO A 20 9.37 19.95 25.25
N ALA A 21 10.50 19.83 25.96
CA ALA A 21 10.55 19.27 27.31
C ALA A 21 9.73 20.08 28.34
N SER A 22 9.43 21.34 28.03
CA SER A 22 8.57 22.21 28.84
C SER A 22 7.07 21.92 28.70
N ASN A 23 6.65 21.14 27.70
CA ASN A 23 5.22 20.91 27.47
C ASN A 23 4.68 19.80 28.37
N ASN A 24 3.48 20.01 28.91
CA ASN A 24 2.80 19.04 29.78
C ASN A 24 2.50 17.69 29.10
N ASN A 25 2.32 17.67 27.78
CA ASN A 25 2.12 16.43 27.02
C ASN A 25 3.42 15.66 26.75
N ARG A 26 4.59 16.16 27.20
CA ARG A 26 5.84 15.40 27.25
C ARG A 26 6.18 15.08 28.71
N PRO A 27 5.68 13.96 29.26
CA PRO A 27 5.85 13.62 30.68
C PRO A 27 7.28 13.27 31.09
N GLN A 28 8.13 12.85 30.15
CA GLN A 28 9.54 12.51 30.36
C GLN A 28 9.77 11.39 31.39
N HIS A 29 8.78 10.55 31.69
CA HIS A 29 9.07 9.38 32.51
C HIS A 29 9.94 8.40 31.70
N PRO A 30 11.02 7.88 32.29
CA PRO A 30 11.85 6.88 31.63
C PRO A 30 11.02 5.66 31.22
N MET A 31 11.29 5.17 30.02
CA MET A 31 10.65 3.98 29.45
C MET A 31 11.70 3.07 28.85
N SER A 32 11.63 1.78 29.20
CA SER A 32 12.24 0.70 28.42
C SER A 32 11.11 0.01 27.65
N PRO A 33 10.97 0.27 26.33
CA PRO A 33 9.80 -0.18 25.60
C PRO A 33 9.76 -1.71 25.52
N LYS A 34 8.60 -2.28 25.84
CA LYS A 34 8.31 -3.73 25.72
C LYS A 34 7.25 -4.04 24.67
N TYR A 35 6.49 -3.02 24.26
CA TYR A 35 5.40 -3.11 23.31
C TYR A 35 5.47 -2.01 22.26
N ILE A 36 4.79 -2.23 21.14
CA ILE A 36 4.49 -1.20 20.13
C ILE A 36 2.97 -1.13 20.01
N THR A 37 2.40 0.05 20.19
CA THR A 37 0.96 0.29 20.13
C THR A 37 0.62 1.05 18.86
N VAL A 38 -0.21 0.44 18.00
CA VAL A 38 -0.66 1.05 16.74
C VAL A 38 -2.06 1.65 16.93
N HIS A 39 -2.20 2.88 16.43
CA HIS A 39 -3.41 3.68 16.43
C HIS A 39 -3.77 4.12 15.00
N THR A 40 -4.99 4.61 14.83
CA THR A 40 -5.33 5.47 13.70
C THR A 40 -5.88 6.80 14.22
N THR A 41 -5.65 7.86 13.46
CA THR A 41 -5.91 9.22 13.93
C THR A 41 -7.39 9.54 14.09
N GLU A 42 -8.27 8.75 13.47
CA GLU A 42 -9.72 9.03 13.35
C GLU A 42 -10.01 10.40 12.71
N ASN A 43 -9.00 11.03 12.11
CA ASN A 43 -9.08 12.36 11.52
C ASN A 43 -8.98 12.25 9.99
N THR A 44 -10.13 12.32 9.33
CA THR A 44 -10.28 12.23 7.87
C THR A 44 -10.20 13.59 7.18
N GLU A 45 -10.02 14.67 7.93
CA GLU A 45 -9.95 16.03 7.38
C GLU A 45 -8.79 16.16 6.40
N LYS A 46 -9.01 16.94 5.34
CA LYS A 46 -7.99 17.24 4.34
C LYS A 46 -6.80 17.93 5.02
N GLY A 47 -5.59 17.44 4.75
CA GLY A 47 -4.36 18.00 5.31
C GLY A 47 -4.05 17.57 6.75
N ALA A 48 -4.83 16.66 7.36
CA ALA A 48 -4.52 16.06 8.67
C ALA A 48 -3.38 15.02 8.59
N ASP A 49 -2.27 15.38 7.94
CA ASP A 49 -1.10 14.53 7.67
C ASP A 49 -0.16 14.42 8.88
N ALA A 50 0.99 13.76 8.72
CA ALA A 50 1.93 13.54 9.83
C ALA A 50 2.57 14.84 10.34
N ARG A 51 2.77 15.84 9.48
CA ARG A 51 3.30 17.16 9.88
C ARG A 51 2.25 17.98 10.61
N ALA A 52 0.97 17.89 10.21
CA ALA A 52 -0.12 18.53 10.92
C ALA A 52 -0.24 18.00 12.36
N HIS A 53 -0.13 16.68 12.56
CA HIS A 53 -0.12 16.09 13.90
C HIS A 53 1.13 16.49 14.70
N ALA A 54 2.29 16.57 14.05
CA ALA A 54 3.50 17.09 14.70
C ALA A 54 3.32 18.53 15.20
N ASN A 55 2.67 19.40 14.41
CA ASN A 55 2.32 20.76 14.82
C ASN A 55 1.34 20.79 16.00
N TYR A 56 0.32 19.94 15.95
CA TYR A 56 -0.65 19.80 17.05
C TYR A 56 0.02 19.39 18.37
N LEU A 57 0.93 18.42 18.33
CA LEU A 57 1.62 17.91 19.51
C LEU A 57 2.60 18.92 20.14
N VAL A 58 3.36 19.67 19.33
CA VAL A 58 4.23 20.74 19.88
C VAL A 58 3.44 21.89 20.48
N ASN A 59 2.17 22.06 20.09
CA ASN A 59 1.23 23.03 20.65
C ASN A 59 0.40 22.45 21.81
N GLY A 60 0.87 21.37 22.45
CA GLY A 60 0.32 20.83 23.69
C GLY A 60 -0.57 19.60 23.53
N GLY A 61 -1.02 19.28 22.31
CA GLY A 61 -1.68 18.01 21.99
C GLY A 61 -2.88 17.64 22.85
N ASP A 62 -3.55 18.63 23.47
CA ASP A 62 -4.62 18.40 24.46
C ASP A 62 -4.19 17.42 25.58
N GLY A 63 -2.94 17.54 26.03
CA GLY A 63 -2.34 16.66 27.04
C GLY A 63 -1.93 15.27 26.52
N LYS A 64 -2.26 14.93 25.27
CA LYS A 64 -1.95 13.64 24.64
C LYS A 64 -0.62 13.70 23.89
N SER A 65 0.01 12.54 23.78
CA SER A 65 1.25 12.38 23.04
C SER A 65 1.55 10.94 22.67
N TRP A 66 2.25 10.76 21.56
CA TRP A 66 2.72 9.49 21.04
C TRP A 66 4.04 9.69 20.30
N HIS A 67 4.74 8.60 20.00
CA HIS A 67 6.11 8.67 19.52
C HIS A 67 6.21 8.99 18.04
N PHE A 68 5.32 8.44 17.21
CA PHE A 68 5.36 8.61 15.76
C PHE A 68 3.99 8.87 15.16
N THR A 69 3.93 9.72 14.13
CA THR A 69 2.80 9.76 13.19
C THR A 69 3.29 9.40 11.79
N VAL A 70 2.49 8.61 11.08
CA VAL A 70 2.83 8.09 9.75
C VAL A 70 1.69 8.40 8.78
N ASP A 71 2.02 9.06 7.67
CA ASP A 71 1.11 9.28 6.55
C ASP A 71 1.60 8.51 5.30
N SER A 72 0.94 8.73 4.15
CA SER A 72 1.28 8.06 2.90
C SER A 72 2.65 8.45 2.33
N ASN A 73 3.27 9.51 2.84
CA ASN A 73 4.48 10.12 2.28
C ASN A 73 5.66 10.13 3.25
N ARG A 74 5.45 10.12 4.57
CA ARG A 74 6.52 10.28 5.56
C ARG A 74 6.18 9.71 6.94
N ILE A 75 7.21 9.63 7.78
CA ILE A 75 7.16 9.32 9.20
C ILE A 75 7.70 10.54 9.96
N VAL A 76 7.01 10.97 11.02
CA VAL A 76 7.48 12.05 11.91
C VAL A 76 7.57 11.53 13.34
N GLN A 77 8.74 11.68 13.97
CA GLN A 77 8.96 11.35 15.40
C GLN A 77 8.73 12.57 16.30
N HIS A 78 7.97 12.38 17.38
CA HIS A 78 7.58 13.44 18.32
C HIS A 78 8.11 13.24 19.75
N LEU A 79 8.42 12.01 20.13
CA LEU A 79 9.00 11.67 21.43
C LEU A 79 10.21 10.73 21.27
N PRO A 80 11.24 10.86 22.11
CA PRO A 80 12.27 9.83 22.25
C PRO A 80 11.63 8.50 22.70
N ILE A 81 12.03 7.37 22.14
CA ILE A 81 11.41 6.07 22.51
C ILE A 81 11.85 5.55 23.89
N ASN A 82 12.76 6.24 24.57
CA ASN A 82 13.13 6.01 25.96
C ASN A 82 12.32 6.87 26.95
N GLU A 83 11.35 7.64 26.46
CA GLU A 83 10.37 8.39 27.25
C GLU A 83 8.96 7.90 26.94
N ASN A 84 8.07 7.96 27.93
CA ASN A 84 6.67 7.57 27.75
C ASN A 84 5.85 8.66 27.03
N GLY A 85 4.67 8.28 26.51
CA GLY A 85 3.65 9.21 26.01
C GLY A 85 2.29 8.93 26.65
N TRP A 86 1.31 9.81 26.38
CA TRP A 86 -0.08 9.64 26.82
C TRP A 86 -0.99 9.36 25.63
N HIS A 87 -1.19 8.07 25.32
CA HIS A 87 -1.95 7.63 24.14
C HIS A 87 -2.83 6.37 24.35
N ALA A 88 -2.52 5.53 25.34
CA ALA A 88 -3.12 4.19 25.46
C ALA A 88 -4.40 4.16 26.33
N GLY A 89 -4.75 5.27 26.99
CA GLY A 89 -5.98 5.37 27.78
C GLY A 89 -6.02 4.49 29.04
N ASP A 90 -4.89 3.95 29.49
CA ASP A 90 -4.79 3.03 30.64
C ASP A 90 -4.20 3.70 31.90
N GLY A 91 -4.34 5.02 32.01
CA GLY A 91 -3.93 5.83 33.15
C GLY A 91 -2.41 6.07 33.26
N ASN A 92 -1.99 6.68 34.37
CA ASN A 92 -0.61 7.17 34.55
C ASN A 92 0.44 6.07 34.78
N SER A 93 -0.02 4.87 35.18
CA SER A 93 0.84 3.72 35.51
C SER A 93 0.55 2.51 34.64
N GLY A 94 -0.33 2.63 33.64
CA GLY A 94 -0.70 1.55 32.76
C GLY A 94 0.44 1.13 31.82
N THR A 95 0.44 -0.15 31.45
CA THR A 95 1.49 -0.75 30.61
C THR A 95 1.56 -0.11 29.22
N GLY A 96 0.42 0.23 28.63
CA GLY A 96 0.33 0.88 27.33
C GLY A 96 1.03 2.24 27.35
N ASN A 97 0.63 3.13 28.25
CA ASN A 97 1.27 4.45 28.35
C ASN A 97 2.74 4.39 28.79
N ARG A 98 3.11 3.45 29.67
CA ARG A 98 4.43 3.46 30.35
C ARG A 98 5.47 2.53 29.77
N GLN A 99 5.08 1.58 28.91
CA GLN A 99 6.00 0.56 28.36
C GLN A 99 5.77 0.30 26.86
N SER A 100 5.03 1.15 26.15
CA SER A 100 4.83 1.00 24.71
C SER A 100 5.22 2.23 23.89
N ILE A 101 5.67 1.98 22.66
CA ILE A 101 5.89 3.00 21.64
C ILE A 101 4.57 3.21 20.89
N GLY A 102 3.99 4.40 20.97
CA GLY A 102 2.75 4.78 20.27
C GLY A 102 3.01 5.25 18.84
N ILE A 103 2.28 4.68 17.88
CA ILE A 103 2.33 5.03 16.46
C ILE A 103 0.92 5.38 15.97
N GLU A 104 0.72 6.59 15.46
CA GLU A 104 -0.51 7.03 14.81
C GLU A 104 -0.45 6.86 13.29
N THR A 105 -1.50 6.27 12.71
CA THR A 105 -1.69 6.10 11.26
C THR A 105 -2.68 7.14 10.76
N CYS A 106 -2.26 8.05 9.87
CA CYS A 106 -3.13 9.10 9.33
C CYS A 106 -4.27 8.54 8.47
N GLU A 107 -5.46 9.12 8.61
CA GLU A 107 -6.68 8.81 7.83
C GLU A 107 -7.12 9.97 6.91
N ASN A 108 -6.29 11.01 6.73
CA ASN A 108 -6.63 12.23 5.98
C ASN A 108 -7.10 11.93 4.54
N SER A 109 -8.18 12.57 4.11
CA SER A 109 -8.87 12.28 2.83
C SER A 109 -8.06 12.57 1.56
N ASP A 110 -7.05 13.44 1.65
CA ASP A 110 -6.06 13.70 0.59
C ASP A 110 -4.82 12.80 0.68
N GLY A 111 -4.80 11.87 1.64
CA GLY A 111 -3.79 10.83 1.82
C GLY A 111 -4.21 9.48 1.23
N ASN A 112 -3.27 8.52 1.24
CA ASN A 112 -3.54 7.13 0.88
C ASN A 112 -3.34 6.24 2.11
N PHE A 113 -4.44 5.75 2.68
CA PHE A 113 -4.41 4.94 3.91
C PHE A 113 -3.65 3.62 3.75
N GLU A 114 -3.74 2.94 2.60
CA GLU A 114 -3.01 1.69 2.36
C GLU A 114 -1.49 1.91 2.34
N LYS A 115 -1.07 3.02 1.72
CA LYS A 115 0.34 3.42 1.71
C LYS A 115 0.81 3.83 3.11
N ALA A 116 -0.01 4.57 3.86
CA ALA A 116 0.27 4.91 5.25
C ALA A 116 0.43 3.63 6.10
N LEU A 117 -0.47 2.65 5.95
CA LEU A 117 -0.40 1.38 6.67
C LEU A 117 0.86 0.57 6.31
N THR A 118 1.24 0.55 5.03
CA THR A 118 2.50 -0.08 4.59
C THR A 118 3.72 0.63 5.20
N ASN A 119 3.70 1.97 5.27
CA ASN A 119 4.74 2.76 5.92
C ASN A 119 4.81 2.47 7.43
N VAL A 120 3.66 2.30 8.09
CA VAL A 120 3.59 1.87 9.50
C VAL A 120 4.21 0.49 9.66
N ALA A 121 3.92 -0.46 8.78
CA ALA A 121 4.52 -1.80 8.84
C ALA A 121 6.06 -1.76 8.73
N LYS A 122 6.60 -0.91 7.84
CA LYS A 122 8.04 -0.66 7.72
C LYS A 122 8.63 -0.06 9.00
N LEU A 123 7.95 0.93 9.59
CA LEU A 123 8.36 1.54 10.87
C LEU A 123 8.34 0.53 12.02
N VAL A 124 7.29 -0.27 12.15
CA VAL A 124 7.19 -1.31 13.19
C VAL A 124 8.34 -2.31 13.04
N LYS A 125 8.61 -2.81 11.83
CA LYS A 125 9.73 -3.73 11.57
C LYS A 125 11.07 -3.12 11.98
N PHE A 126 11.29 -1.84 11.65
CA PHE A 126 12.48 -1.11 12.08
C PHE A 126 12.59 -1.03 13.61
N LEU A 127 11.52 -0.60 14.30
CA LEU A 127 11.50 -0.47 15.76
C LEU A 127 11.70 -1.80 16.47
N MET A 128 11.12 -2.90 15.96
CA MET A 128 11.38 -4.25 16.46
C MET A 128 12.88 -4.59 16.39
N GLY A 129 13.54 -4.28 15.27
CA GLY A 129 14.98 -4.48 15.12
C GLY A 129 15.83 -3.62 16.07
N GLN A 130 15.41 -2.38 16.36
CA GLN A 130 16.11 -1.47 17.28
C GLN A 130 15.95 -1.82 18.75
N THR A 131 14.82 -2.43 19.12
CA THR A 131 14.44 -2.65 20.53
C THR A 131 14.46 -4.10 20.96
N GLY A 132 14.48 -5.05 20.02
CA GLY A 132 14.30 -6.48 20.30
C GLY A 132 12.86 -6.88 20.63
N ILE A 133 11.88 -5.99 20.47
CA ILE A 133 10.46 -6.29 20.68
C ILE A 133 9.99 -7.28 19.61
N GLY A 134 9.44 -8.43 20.03
CA GLY A 134 8.87 -9.43 19.13
C GLY A 134 7.49 -9.05 18.60
N ILE A 135 7.08 -9.66 17.48
CA ILE A 135 5.79 -9.36 16.81
C ILE A 135 4.56 -9.57 17.72
N GLY A 136 4.64 -10.50 18.68
CA GLY A 136 3.57 -10.74 19.66
C GLY A 136 3.28 -9.56 20.58
N ASN A 137 4.23 -8.63 20.71
CA ASN A 137 4.11 -7.41 21.50
C ASN A 137 3.81 -6.16 20.66
N VAL A 138 3.54 -6.32 19.36
CA VAL A 138 2.92 -5.30 18.51
C VAL A 138 1.41 -5.43 18.66
N VAL A 139 0.73 -4.40 19.15
CA VAL A 139 -0.68 -4.52 19.58
C VAL A 139 -1.53 -3.30 19.22
N PRO A 140 -2.85 -3.46 19.07
CA PRO A 140 -3.75 -2.32 18.89
C PRO A 140 -3.92 -1.56 20.21
N HIS A 141 -4.28 -0.28 20.14
CA HIS A 141 -4.74 0.48 21.32
C HIS A 141 -5.84 -0.28 22.09
N GLN A 142 -6.75 -0.94 21.37
CA GLN A 142 -7.83 -1.74 21.96
C GLN A 142 -7.38 -2.70 23.06
N ARG A 143 -6.16 -3.24 23.00
CA ARG A 143 -5.62 -4.12 24.05
C ARG A 143 -5.57 -3.46 25.43
N TRP A 144 -5.34 -2.15 25.50
CA TRP A 144 -5.06 -1.43 26.74
C TRP A 144 -6.32 -0.90 27.40
N SER A 145 -7.15 -0.17 26.64
CA SER A 145 -8.32 0.55 27.18
C SER A 145 -9.65 -0.03 26.71
N GLY A 146 -9.64 -0.97 25.74
CA GLY A 146 -10.85 -1.42 25.06
C GLY A 146 -11.36 -0.48 23.97
N LYS A 147 -10.76 0.73 23.78
CA LYS A 147 -11.12 1.62 22.66
C LYS A 147 -11.00 0.86 21.34
N TYR A 148 -12.01 0.94 20.47
CA TYR A 148 -11.99 0.30 19.16
C TYR A 148 -11.04 1.02 18.18
N CYS A 149 -9.74 0.94 18.45
CA CYS A 149 -8.67 1.60 17.71
C CYS A 149 -7.50 0.60 17.58
N PRO A 150 -6.88 0.43 16.39
CA PRO A 150 -7.09 1.16 15.14
C PRO A 150 -8.28 0.64 14.31
N ARG A 151 -9.40 1.38 14.27
CA ARG A 151 -10.68 0.93 13.68
C ARG A 151 -10.55 0.43 12.24
N PRO A 152 -9.90 1.16 11.30
CA PRO A 152 -9.75 0.68 9.92
C PRO A 152 -8.95 -0.61 9.80
N ILE A 153 -8.00 -0.88 10.71
CA ILE A 153 -7.18 -2.10 10.68
C ILE A 153 -7.96 -3.26 11.30
N LEU A 154 -8.64 -3.04 12.42
CA LEU A 154 -9.47 -4.03 13.09
C LEU A 154 -10.64 -4.52 12.21
N ASN A 155 -11.19 -3.63 11.38
CA ASN A 155 -12.26 -3.95 10.42
C ASN A 155 -11.79 -4.76 9.19
N ARG A 156 -10.48 -4.94 8.97
CA ARG A 156 -9.97 -5.72 7.83
C ARG A 156 -10.20 -7.21 8.04
N ALA A 157 -10.27 -7.94 6.93
CA ALA A 157 -10.11 -9.38 6.96
C ALA A 157 -8.73 -9.74 7.53
N GLY A 158 -8.68 -10.64 8.51
CA GLY A 158 -7.49 -10.93 9.30
C GLY A 158 -7.20 -9.93 10.43
N GLY A 159 -7.96 -8.83 10.51
CA GLY A 159 -7.86 -7.81 11.56
C GLY A 159 -6.42 -7.36 11.83
N PHE A 160 -6.08 -7.24 13.11
CA PHE A 160 -4.73 -6.83 13.51
C PHE A 160 -3.65 -7.89 13.24
N GLU A 161 -4.02 -9.18 13.15
CA GLU A 161 -3.06 -10.24 12.77
C GLU A 161 -2.66 -10.13 11.30
N GLY A 162 -3.57 -9.69 10.41
CA GLY A 162 -3.24 -9.35 9.03
C GLY A 162 -2.18 -8.24 8.94
N PHE A 163 -2.27 -7.23 9.80
CA PHE A 163 -1.24 -6.21 9.91
C PHE A 163 0.09 -6.76 10.43
N LYS A 164 0.08 -7.65 11.43
CA LYS A 164 1.31 -8.30 11.91
C LYS A 164 2.00 -9.13 10.82
N ASN A 165 1.24 -9.83 9.98
CA ASN A 165 1.78 -10.55 8.82
C ASN A 165 2.47 -9.60 7.83
N MET A 166 1.86 -8.43 7.58
CA MET A 166 2.47 -7.36 6.76
C MET A 166 3.81 -6.90 7.34
N VAL A 167 3.91 -6.73 8.66
CA VAL A 167 5.16 -6.34 9.36
C VAL A 167 6.25 -7.40 9.18
N GLN A 168 5.91 -8.68 9.32
CA GLN A 168 6.88 -9.77 9.22
C GLN A 168 7.39 -9.97 7.78
N GLY A 169 6.67 -9.49 6.77
CA GLY A 169 6.94 -9.81 5.38
C GLY A 169 6.69 -11.29 5.08
N SER A 170 5.92 -11.97 5.94
CA SER A 170 5.52 -13.35 5.77
C SER A 170 4.48 -13.42 4.67
N ASN A 171 4.91 -13.73 3.44
CA ASN A 171 4.07 -14.51 2.54
C ASN A 171 3.81 -15.83 3.28
N GLY A 172 2.61 -15.98 3.84
CA GLY A 172 2.22 -17.22 4.51
C GLY A 172 2.51 -18.40 3.57
N SER A 173 3.54 -19.17 3.92
CA SER A 173 3.88 -20.41 3.24
C SER A 173 2.83 -21.45 3.62
N GLY A 174 1.74 -21.45 2.87
CA GLY A 174 0.80 -22.56 2.70
C GLY A 174 0.50 -22.63 1.21
N GLY A 175 0.99 -23.67 0.55
CA GLY A 175 1.15 -23.77 -0.91
C GLY A 175 -0.07 -23.35 -1.74
N GLY A 176 0.21 -22.57 -2.78
CA GLY A 176 -0.75 -22.14 -3.80
C GLY A 176 -0.16 -20.97 -4.59
N ASN A 177 0.34 -21.27 -5.79
CA ASN A 177 1.03 -20.36 -6.71
C ASN A 177 0.31 -19.00 -6.85
N THR A 178 0.83 -17.94 -6.24
CA THR A 178 0.40 -16.54 -6.43
C THR A 178 1.65 -15.69 -6.65
N ILE A 179 1.70 -15.02 -7.79
CA ILE A 179 2.80 -14.12 -8.15
C ILE A 179 2.74 -12.93 -7.18
N ALA A 180 3.76 -12.80 -6.33
CA ALA A 180 3.89 -11.71 -5.37
C ALA A 180 4.29 -10.40 -6.08
N PRO A 181 3.88 -9.23 -5.55
CA PRO A 181 4.23 -7.92 -6.11
C PRO A 181 5.74 -7.65 -6.06
N PRO A 182 6.30 -6.85 -7.00
CA PRO A 182 7.70 -6.48 -6.98
C PRO A 182 8.02 -5.59 -5.77
N THR A 183 9.22 -5.78 -5.24
CA THR A 183 9.80 -5.02 -4.14
C THR A 183 10.67 -3.91 -4.70
N ASN A 184 10.10 -2.76 -5.08
CA ASN A 184 10.85 -1.49 -5.19
C ASN A 184 9.90 -0.29 -5.34
N ASN A 185 10.28 0.84 -4.72
CA ASN A 185 9.50 2.08 -4.67
C ASN A 185 9.32 2.74 -6.04
N GLY A 186 8.09 2.81 -6.56
CA GLY A 186 7.67 3.72 -7.62
C GLY A 186 6.16 3.93 -7.61
N ASP A 187 5.72 5.13 -7.23
CA ASP A 187 4.35 5.66 -7.32
C ASP A 187 3.14 4.69 -7.28
N ALA A 188 2.28 4.82 -6.26
CA ALA A 188 1.01 4.08 -6.16
C ALA A 188 -0.04 4.48 -7.24
N GLY A 189 0.32 5.37 -8.17
CA GLY A 189 -0.41 5.66 -9.40
C GLY A 189 0.26 5.10 -10.67
N THR A 190 1.42 4.43 -10.56
CA THR A 190 2.21 3.92 -11.69
C THR A 190 2.28 2.40 -11.85
N GLU A 191 1.69 1.61 -10.96
CA GLU A 191 1.90 0.15 -10.96
C GLU A 191 0.63 -0.72 -11.07
N GLY A 192 -0.56 -0.20 -10.77
CA GLY A 192 -1.84 -0.92 -10.95
C GLY A 192 -2.48 -0.71 -12.33
N LEU A 193 -3.34 -1.65 -12.74
CA LEU A 193 -4.16 -1.60 -13.97
C LEU A 193 -5.26 -0.53 -13.94
N GLY A 194 -5.51 0.13 -12.81
CA GLY A 194 -6.50 1.20 -12.66
C GLY A 194 -7.15 1.24 -11.28
N ILE A 195 -8.30 1.91 -11.17
CA ILE A 195 -9.12 1.97 -9.95
C ILE A 195 -10.50 1.39 -10.22
N VAL A 196 -10.91 0.36 -9.49
CA VAL A 196 -12.30 -0.10 -9.46
C VAL A 196 -13.08 0.66 -8.40
N TYR A 197 -14.21 1.23 -8.81
CA TYR A 197 -15.20 1.84 -7.93
C TYR A 197 -16.35 0.86 -7.72
N ILE A 198 -16.76 0.64 -6.47
CA ILE A 198 -17.95 -0.12 -6.12
C ILE A 198 -19.13 0.84 -6.13
N THR A 199 -20.11 0.57 -7.01
CA THR A 199 -21.29 1.42 -7.23
C THR A 199 -22.58 0.77 -6.73
N GLY A 200 -22.59 -0.54 -6.50
CA GLY A 200 -23.72 -1.27 -5.91
C GLY A 200 -23.56 -1.55 -4.42
N THR A 201 -24.54 -2.26 -3.85
CA THR A 201 -24.55 -2.72 -2.45
C THR A 201 -24.41 -4.24 -2.38
N ASN A 202 -23.82 -4.77 -1.30
CA ASN A 202 -23.65 -6.20 -1.06
C ASN A 202 -22.84 -6.97 -2.12
N VAL A 203 -21.86 -6.30 -2.73
CA VAL A 203 -20.94 -6.87 -3.73
C VAL A 203 -19.96 -7.83 -3.05
N ASN A 204 -19.75 -9.03 -3.61
CA ASN A 204 -18.85 -10.01 -3.02
C ASN A 204 -17.38 -9.65 -3.27
N LEU A 205 -16.63 -9.36 -2.22
CA LEU A 205 -15.18 -9.46 -2.22
C LEU A 205 -14.79 -10.89 -1.87
N ARG A 206 -14.00 -11.53 -2.73
CA ARG A 206 -13.67 -12.95 -2.62
C ARG A 206 -12.19 -13.18 -2.49
N LYS A 207 -11.84 -14.33 -1.92
CA LYS A 207 -10.45 -14.75 -1.75
C LYS A 207 -9.79 -15.19 -3.04
N THR A 208 -10.56 -15.78 -3.94
CA THR A 208 -10.13 -16.26 -5.25
C THR A 208 -11.05 -15.70 -6.35
N PRO A 209 -10.58 -15.60 -7.61
CA PRO A 209 -11.37 -15.09 -8.72
C PRO A 209 -12.36 -16.14 -9.22
N SER A 210 -13.35 -16.49 -8.38
CA SER A 210 -14.36 -17.50 -8.70
C SER A 210 -15.68 -17.21 -8.00
N THR A 211 -16.80 -17.50 -8.66
CA THR A 211 -18.15 -17.40 -8.08
C THR A 211 -18.37 -18.41 -6.94
N SER A 212 -17.59 -19.49 -6.91
CA SER A 212 -17.52 -20.44 -5.79
C SER A 212 -16.46 -20.09 -4.74
N GLY A 213 -15.63 -19.07 -4.99
CA GLY A 213 -14.58 -18.64 -4.06
C GLY A 213 -15.16 -18.10 -2.75
N GLU A 214 -14.44 -18.29 -1.64
CA GLU A 214 -14.85 -17.80 -0.32
C GLU A 214 -15.16 -16.29 -0.37
N VAL A 215 -16.36 -15.90 0.08
CA VAL A 215 -16.73 -14.48 0.23
C VAL A 215 -16.10 -13.98 1.53
N ILE A 216 -15.12 -13.10 1.39
CA ILE A 216 -14.41 -12.47 2.51
C ILE A 216 -15.28 -11.39 3.15
N ARG A 217 -15.90 -10.54 2.32
CA ARG A 217 -16.71 -9.41 2.78
C ARG A 217 -17.69 -8.96 1.70
N LYS A 218 -18.74 -8.27 2.15
CA LYS A 218 -19.64 -7.49 1.29
C LYS A 218 -19.14 -6.04 1.16
N LEU A 219 -18.88 -5.60 -0.06
CA LEU A 219 -18.56 -4.22 -0.39
C LEU A 219 -19.83 -3.44 -0.69
N ASN A 220 -19.83 -2.16 -0.35
CA ASN A 220 -20.94 -1.26 -0.61
C ASN A 220 -20.43 0.05 -1.21
N ALA A 221 -21.25 0.70 -2.03
CA ALA A 221 -20.98 2.07 -2.43
C ALA A 221 -21.03 3.01 -1.20
N PRO A 222 -20.13 4.00 -1.10
CA PRO A 222 -18.98 4.25 -1.97
C PRO A 222 -17.70 3.57 -1.44
N GLU A 223 -17.14 2.64 -2.22
CA GLU A 223 -15.80 2.05 -1.97
C GLU A 223 -14.98 2.04 -3.27
N SER A 224 -13.65 2.12 -3.20
CA SER A 224 -12.79 2.06 -4.39
C SER A 224 -11.43 1.44 -4.09
N TYR A 225 -10.85 0.74 -5.07
CA TYR A 225 -9.61 -0.02 -4.91
C TYR A 225 -8.72 0.06 -6.13
N VAL A 226 -7.40 0.05 -5.92
CA VAL A 226 -6.44 -0.17 -7.01
C VAL A 226 -6.59 -1.60 -7.51
N VAL A 227 -6.68 -1.78 -8.83
CA VAL A 227 -6.69 -3.09 -9.47
C VAL A 227 -5.28 -3.45 -9.89
N TRP A 228 -4.83 -4.64 -9.55
CA TRP A 228 -3.46 -5.12 -9.82
C TRP A 228 -3.39 -6.18 -10.92
N ALA A 229 -4.48 -6.91 -11.13
CA ALA A 229 -4.59 -7.95 -12.16
C ALA A 229 -6.06 -8.17 -12.54
N GLU A 230 -6.30 -8.71 -13.72
CA GLU A 230 -7.60 -9.21 -14.17
C GLU A 230 -7.50 -10.72 -14.44
N GLN A 231 -8.55 -11.46 -14.10
CA GLN A 231 -8.66 -12.88 -14.43
C GLN A 231 -10.14 -13.23 -14.67
N ASP A 232 -10.50 -13.56 -15.90
CA ASP A 232 -11.87 -14.01 -16.27
C ASP A 232 -13.00 -13.09 -15.75
N GLY A 233 -12.78 -11.76 -15.83
CA GLY A 233 -13.71 -10.74 -15.35
C GLY A 233 -13.60 -10.41 -13.85
N TRP A 234 -12.70 -11.05 -13.11
CA TRP A 234 -12.35 -10.70 -11.74
C TRP A 234 -11.23 -9.68 -11.69
N LEU A 235 -11.36 -8.71 -10.80
CA LEU A 235 -10.40 -7.64 -10.56
C LEU A 235 -9.69 -7.90 -9.23
N ASN A 236 -8.38 -8.13 -9.29
CA ASN A 236 -7.55 -8.27 -8.10
C ASN A 236 -7.37 -6.91 -7.45
N VAL A 237 -7.81 -6.77 -6.20
CA VAL A 237 -7.73 -5.52 -5.42
C VAL A 237 -6.75 -5.65 -4.25
N GLY A 238 -5.67 -6.41 -4.47
CA GLY A 238 -4.64 -6.76 -3.49
C GLY A 238 -4.66 -8.26 -3.22
N ASN A 239 -5.02 -8.65 -2.00
CA ASN A 239 -5.09 -10.07 -1.60
C ASN A 239 -6.49 -10.69 -1.82
N SER A 240 -7.30 -10.08 -2.69
CA SER A 240 -8.70 -10.43 -2.88
C SER A 240 -9.17 -10.00 -4.25
N TRP A 241 -10.34 -10.50 -4.64
CA TRP A 241 -10.90 -10.36 -5.97
C TRP A 241 -12.34 -9.86 -5.88
N VAL A 242 -12.70 -8.90 -6.71
CA VAL A 242 -14.09 -8.47 -6.91
C VAL A 242 -14.47 -8.75 -8.35
N TYR A 243 -15.69 -9.23 -8.60
CA TYR A 243 -16.13 -9.44 -9.98
C TYR A 243 -16.48 -8.08 -10.62
N GLY A 244 -15.91 -7.80 -11.79
CA GLY A 244 -16.01 -6.52 -12.49
C GLY A 244 -17.31 -6.35 -13.28
N ASP A 245 -18.46 -6.56 -12.65
CA ASP A 245 -19.77 -6.39 -13.28
C ASP A 245 -20.15 -4.90 -13.35
N PRO A 246 -20.50 -4.35 -14.52
CA PRO A 246 -20.87 -2.94 -14.67
C PRO A 246 -22.13 -2.52 -13.89
N SER A 247 -22.99 -3.45 -13.48
CA SER A 247 -24.19 -3.14 -12.70
C SER A 247 -23.89 -2.73 -11.26
N TYR A 248 -22.71 -3.09 -10.72
CA TYR A 248 -22.32 -2.78 -9.35
C TYR A 248 -20.85 -2.39 -9.17
N THR A 249 -20.07 -2.35 -10.25
CA THR A 249 -18.72 -1.79 -10.28
C THR A 249 -18.54 -0.86 -11.48
N ARG A 250 -17.60 0.07 -11.36
CA ARG A 250 -17.07 0.85 -12.47
C ARG A 250 -15.55 0.76 -12.42
N PHE A 251 -14.93 0.06 -13.35
CA PHE A 251 -13.47 -0.03 -13.41
C PHE A 251 -12.89 1.10 -14.29
N ALA A 252 -12.27 2.10 -13.66
CA ALA A 252 -11.49 3.10 -14.37
C ALA A 252 -10.07 2.56 -14.60
N ARG A 253 -9.92 1.81 -15.68
CA ARG A 253 -8.60 1.32 -16.11
C ARG A 253 -7.64 2.49 -16.29
N ARG A 254 -6.42 2.29 -15.81
CA ARG A 254 -5.31 3.18 -16.08
C ARG A 254 -4.94 3.01 -17.54
N GLN A 255 -4.97 4.10 -18.30
CA GLN A 255 -4.47 4.07 -19.66
C GLN A 255 -2.95 4.17 -19.63
N THR A 256 -2.26 3.05 -19.80
CA THR A 256 -0.83 2.99 -20.17
C THR A 256 -0.70 2.71 -21.65
N SER A 257 -1.52 3.36 -22.47
CA SER A 257 -1.48 3.07 -23.89
C SER A 257 -0.09 3.40 -24.44
N ASN A 258 0.48 2.43 -25.14
CA ASN A 258 1.67 2.60 -25.94
C ASN A 258 1.34 3.20 -27.30
N VAL A 259 0.05 3.41 -27.63
CA VAL A 259 -0.37 4.13 -28.82
C VAL A 259 0.26 5.53 -28.84
N GLY A 260 0.92 5.84 -29.95
CA GLY A 260 1.72 7.06 -30.15
C GLY A 260 3.20 6.94 -29.78
N LYS A 261 3.61 5.88 -29.08
CA LYS A 261 5.02 5.58 -28.75
C LYS A 261 5.69 4.73 -29.81
N LEU A 262 7.00 4.53 -29.67
CA LEU A 262 7.79 3.69 -30.58
C LEU A 262 8.01 2.30 -29.99
N VAL A 263 7.62 1.25 -30.70
CA VAL A 263 8.14 -0.11 -30.46
C VAL A 263 9.47 -0.26 -31.18
N VAL A 264 10.51 -0.67 -30.45
CA VAL A 264 11.89 -0.84 -30.93
C VAL A 264 12.26 -2.32 -30.91
N VAL A 265 12.85 -2.81 -32.00
CA VAL A 265 13.25 -4.22 -32.17
C VAL A 265 14.55 -4.52 -31.42
N ASP A 266 14.55 -5.53 -30.54
CA ASP A 266 15.73 -5.98 -29.78
C ASP A 266 16.36 -7.27 -30.32
N ALA A 267 15.56 -8.09 -30.98
CA ALA A 267 16.01 -9.32 -31.63
C ALA A 267 16.87 -9.00 -32.87
N PRO A 268 17.89 -9.82 -33.21
CA PRO A 268 18.72 -9.63 -34.41
C PRO A 268 17.88 -9.45 -35.68
N GLU A 269 16.86 -10.29 -35.84
CA GLU A 269 15.78 -10.16 -36.81
C GLU A 269 14.45 -10.57 -36.17
N LEU A 270 13.36 -9.88 -36.53
CA LEU A 270 12.04 -10.11 -35.96
C LEU A 270 10.96 -10.15 -37.05
N TRP A 271 10.08 -11.14 -37.01
CA TRP A 271 8.93 -11.22 -37.91
C TRP A 271 7.90 -10.11 -37.63
N VAL A 272 7.41 -9.50 -38.70
CA VAL A 272 6.19 -8.67 -38.73
C VAL A 272 5.11 -9.36 -39.55
N TYR A 273 3.86 -8.99 -39.31
CA TYR A 273 2.68 -9.72 -39.77
C TYR A 273 1.73 -8.80 -40.54
N SER A 274 1.08 -9.30 -41.57
CA SER A 274 0.15 -8.51 -42.42
C SER A 274 -1.25 -8.38 -41.81
N ALA A 275 -1.57 -9.21 -40.83
CA ALA A 275 -2.83 -9.24 -40.08
C ALA A 275 -2.54 -9.49 -38.59
N PRO A 276 -3.49 -9.23 -37.66
CA PRO A 276 -3.36 -9.59 -36.25
C PRO A 276 -3.54 -11.11 -36.06
N ASP A 277 -2.64 -11.89 -36.67
CA ASP A 277 -2.59 -13.35 -36.67
C ASP A 277 -1.11 -13.78 -36.70
N TRP A 278 -0.70 -14.60 -35.74
CA TRP A 278 0.66 -15.12 -35.63
C TRP A 278 1.09 -16.01 -36.79
N ASN A 279 0.16 -16.45 -37.64
CA ASN A 279 0.44 -17.19 -38.86
C ASN A 279 0.61 -16.28 -40.09
N ALA A 280 0.19 -15.01 -40.02
CA ALA A 280 0.23 -14.05 -41.14
C ALA A 280 1.61 -13.39 -41.30
N LYS A 281 2.69 -14.16 -41.22
CA LYS A 281 4.07 -13.66 -41.35
C LYS A 281 4.27 -13.01 -42.73
N GLU A 282 4.78 -11.79 -42.75
CA GLU A 282 4.98 -11.02 -43.97
C GLU A 282 6.47 -10.89 -44.32
N LYS A 283 7.26 -10.34 -43.41
CA LYS A 283 8.71 -10.13 -43.57
C LYS A 283 9.40 -10.02 -42.23
N THR A 284 10.73 -9.96 -42.21
CA THR A 284 11.52 -9.65 -41.02
C THR A 284 11.99 -8.18 -41.03
N VAL A 285 12.25 -7.66 -39.83
CA VAL A 285 12.88 -6.36 -39.59
C VAL A 285 14.11 -6.55 -38.68
N PRO A 286 15.21 -5.81 -38.92
CA PRO A 286 16.43 -5.96 -38.13
C PRO A 286 16.36 -5.27 -36.76
N LYS A 287 17.28 -5.64 -35.87
CA LYS A 287 17.48 -4.98 -34.57
C LYS A 287 17.63 -3.47 -34.69
N GLY A 288 16.99 -2.73 -33.80
CA GLY A 288 17.09 -1.28 -33.66
C GLY A 288 16.06 -0.50 -34.46
N GLU A 289 15.35 -1.13 -35.40
CA GLU A 289 14.21 -0.53 -36.08
C GLU A 289 13.11 -0.15 -35.10
N ALA A 290 12.43 0.97 -35.37
CA ALA A 290 11.44 1.55 -34.49
C ALA A 290 10.18 1.97 -35.24
N PHE A 291 9.01 1.64 -34.70
CA PHE A 291 7.72 1.88 -35.36
C PHE A 291 6.71 2.52 -34.41
N THR A 292 5.94 3.48 -34.91
CA THR A 292 4.85 4.08 -34.12
C THR A 292 3.73 3.06 -33.92
N ILE A 293 3.40 2.84 -32.65
CA ILE A 293 2.28 2.02 -32.24
C ILE A 293 1.00 2.81 -32.50
N LEU A 294 0.11 2.28 -33.33
CA LEU A 294 -1.18 2.87 -33.65
C LEU A 294 -2.32 2.21 -32.88
N GLU A 295 -2.13 0.96 -32.44
CA GLU A 295 -3.11 0.17 -31.72
C GLU A 295 -2.40 -0.96 -30.95
N GLU A 296 -3.00 -1.39 -29.85
CA GLU A 296 -2.57 -2.53 -29.04
C GLU A 296 -3.65 -3.60 -29.11
N LEU A 297 -3.26 -4.84 -29.34
CA LEU A 297 -4.15 -5.93 -29.72
C LEU A 297 -3.76 -7.22 -28.99
N THR A 298 -4.74 -7.90 -28.40
CA THR A 298 -4.56 -9.28 -27.90
C THR A 298 -4.91 -10.29 -29.00
N VAL A 299 -3.94 -11.09 -29.44
CA VAL A 299 -4.11 -12.14 -30.45
C VAL A 299 -3.75 -13.49 -29.83
N ASN A 300 -4.72 -14.39 -29.72
CA ASN A 300 -4.56 -15.72 -29.12
C ASN A 300 -3.87 -15.70 -27.74
N GLY A 301 -4.23 -14.72 -26.90
CA GLY A 301 -3.70 -14.57 -25.54
C GLY A 301 -2.29 -13.94 -25.44
N SER A 302 -1.73 -13.46 -26.55
CA SER A 302 -0.47 -12.70 -26.58
C SER A 302 -0.67 -11.33 -27.22
N GLU A 303 0.07 -10.33 -26.77
CA GLU A 303 -0.08 -8.95 -27.24
C GLU A 303 0.71 -8.69 -28.55
N MET A 304 0.10 -7.87 -29.40
CA MET A 304 0.65 -7.32 -30.64
C MET A 304 0.44 -5.80 -30.69
N TYR A 305 1.32 -5.11 -31.41
CA TYR A 305 1.14 -3.72 -31.78
C TYR A 305 0.78 -3.62 -33.26
N ARG A 306 -0.27 -2.86 -33.59
CA ARG A 306 -0.52 -2.42 -34.97
C ARG A 306 0.37 -1.23 -35.26
N CYS A 307 1.25 -1.37 -36.25
CA CYS A 307 1.99 -0.28 -36.85
C CYS A 307 1.32 0.15 -38.15
N LYS A 308 1.83 1.20 -38.81
CA LYS A 308 1.20 1.76 -40.03
C LYS A 308 0.93 0.72 -41.12
N TYR A 309 1.80 -0.28 -41.28
CA TYR A 309 1.76 -1.23 -42.40
C TYR A 309 1.67 -2.70 -42.00
N PHE A 310 1.90 -3.02 -40.73
CA PHE A 310 2.00 -4.39 -40.26
C PHE A 310 1.72 -4.45 -38.76
N TYR A 311 1.67 -5.67 -38.23
CA TYR A 311 1.59 -5.99 -36.83
C TYR A 311 2.93 -6.55 -36.36
N ILE A 312 3.28 -6.32 -35.11
CA ILE A 312 4.54 -6.80 -34.51
C ILE A 312 4.26 -7.28 -33.09
N THR A 313 5.03 -8.26 -32.61
CA THR A 313 4.87 -8.74 -31.23
C THR A 313 5.11 -7.61 -30.22
N ALA A 314 4.32 -7.57 -29.14
CA ALA A 314 4.56 -6.72 -27.99
C ALA A 314 5.40 -7.43 -26.90
N SER A 315 5.94 -8.61 -27.19
CA SER A 315 6.70 -9.39 -26.21
C SER A 315 8.00 -8.68 -25.82
N PRO A 316 8.25 -8.45 -24.52
CA PRO A 316 9.46 -7.80 -24.04
C PRO A 316 10.73 -8.62 -24.27
N ALA A 317 10.61 -9.87 -24.72
CA ALA A 317 11.74 -10.70 -25.12
C ALA A 317 12.34 -10.27 -26.48
N TYR A 318 11.57 -9.56 -27.31
CA TYR A 318 11.94 -9.24 -28.69
C TYR A 318 11.86 -7.76 -29.02
N VAL A 319 11.13 -6.98 -28.22
CA VAL A 319 10.96 -5.53 -28.40
C VAL A 319 10.90 -4.79 -27.06
N HIS A 320 11.14 -3.49 -27.10
CA HIS A 320 10.81 -2.58 -26.00
C HIS A 320 10.09 -1.32 -26.52
N VAL A 321 9.41 -0.60 -25.64
CA VAL A 321 8.69 0.65 -26.00
C VAL A 321 9.47 1.86 -25.47
N LYS A 322 9.64 2.88 -26.34
CA LYS A 322 10.20 4.20 -26.02
C LYS A 322 9.14 5.29 -26.14
#